data_AF-A0A2V6K1S4-F1
#
_entry.id   AF-A0A2V6K1S4-F1
#
_cell.length_a   1.000
_cell.length_b   1.000
_cell.length_c   1.000
_cell.angle_alpha   90.00
_cell.angle_beta   90.00
_cell.angle_gamma   90.00
#
_symmetry.space_group_name_H-M   'P 1'
#
loop_
_entity.id
_entity.type
_entity.pdbx_description
1 polymer ?
#
loop_
_entity_poly.entity_id
_entity_poly.type
_entity_poly.pdbx_seq_one_letter_code
_entity_poly.pdbx_strand_id
1 'polypeptide(L)'
;MNPSPPKTSIRLRLVAAATCAAFFVGCATAPQTARGPEYAPTADMMREARSASIPVEKRAADYLQAAAMTAPLLGSGVQETPARDTYNAACGELAVLLRTSEGGQLWNHPLTLARNNQTYHLRLEPAANAVWAPNYFTTFELEQQVKEKLIKKENIQQGVGGALVGVRILNPPEKFAPPRGITAAVTATLDFHGKDATLALRRPAKQPTATVEGKTRPLAVNFSAPISYYKPPSNLALRGLIGGFEATHYPAGIGLYFMQPYDPERIPLVFVHGLFSTPFTWVQTINGLQADPEIRKHYQFWVFAYPTGYPILYSALRLRQELAKADQVYPNHKPYVVVGHSMGGMLTHDQVITLTQAMWEKQMGETAKVIFDQQPKDSLIVRATTFRANPRIKRVVFICTPHRGSDMASGGLGKFAISLINLPGQLTAVMKDAFTSTELVKLTGSKRLPNSVWGLKPSNPALPVINNAPISVP
;
A
#
# COMPACT_ATOMS: atom_id res chain seq x y z
N MET A 1 -6.41 -22.53 -84.83
CA MET A 1 -7.24 -23.73 -84.63
C MET A 1 -7.20 -24.10 -83.16
N ASN A 2 -8.32 -24.44 -82.53
CA ASN A 2 -8.36 -25.12 -81.22
C ASN A 2 -7.92 -26.59 -81.41
N PRO A 3 -7.31 -27.24 -80.38
CA PRO A 3 -8.15 -27.93 -79.39
C PRO A 3 -7.70 -27.76 -77.91
N SER A 4 -8.64 -28.04 -77.01
CA SER A 4 -8.47 -28.29 -75.56
C SER A 4 -8.94 -29.74 -75.27
N PRO A 5 -9.02 -30.26 -74.02
CA PRO A 5 -8.65 -29.73 -72.70
C PRO A 5 -7.45 -30.53 -72.13
N PRO A 6 -7.41 -31.22 -70.95
CA PRO A 6 -8.39 -31.41 -69.87
C PRO A 6 -8.27 -30.32 -68.76
N LYS A 7 -8.78 -30.61 -67.55
CA LYS A 7 -8.59 -29.85 -66.29
C LYS A 7 -8.49 -30.86 -65.14
N THR A 8 -7.68 -30.58 -64.11
CA THR A 8 -7.63 -31.39 -62.87
C THR A 8 -8.24 -30.61 -61.72
N SER A 9 -9.16 -31.24 -60.97
CA SER A 9 -9.93 -30.60 -59.91
C SER A 9 -9.39 -30.94 -58.51
N ILE A 10 -9.24 -29.94 -57.65
CA ILE A 10 -9.06 -30.15 -56.20
C ILE A 10 -10.45 -30.12 -55.56
N ARG A 11 -10.85 -31.25 -54.96
CA ARG A 11 -12.12 -31.38 -54.25
C ARG A 11 -12.01 -30.83 -52.83
N LEU A 12 -12.66 -29.70 -52.56
CA LEU A 12 -12.99 -29.31 -51.19
C LEU A 12 -14.23 -30.11 -50.75
N ARG A 13 -14.13 -30.84 -49.64
CA ARG A 13 -15.27 -31.46 -48.95
C ARG A 13 -15.35 -30.92 -47.54
N LEU A 14 -16.45 -30.24 -47.21
CA LEU A 14 -17.11 -30.37 -45.92
C LEU A 14 -18.59 -30.00 -46.08
N VAL A 15 -19.46 -30.85 -45.54
CA VAL A 15 -20.90 -30.87 -45.78
C VAL A 15 -21.63 -30.52 -44.48
N ALA A 16 -22.67 -29.69 -44.64
CA ALA A 16 -23.86 -29.49 -43.82
C ALA A 16 -23.79 -29.60 -42.29
N ALA A 17 -24.38 -28.60 -41.64
CA ALA A 17 -24.86 -28.70 -40.27
C ALA A 17 -25.99 -29.74 -40.14
N ALA A 18 -26.04 -30.42 -38.99
CA ALA A 18 -27.22 -31.14 -38.52
C ALA A 18 -27.44 -30.85 -37.03
N THR A 19 -28.65 -30.41 -36.71
CA THR A 19 -29.07 -30.00 -35.36
C THR A 19 -29.23 -31.21 -34.44
N CYS A 20 -28.73 -31.13 -33.20
CA CYS A 20 -29.20 -31.97 -32.10
C CYS A 20 -29.32 -31.10 -30.84
N ALA A 21 -30.56 -30.84 -30.42
CA ALA A 21 -30.82 -30.26 -29.11
C ALA A 21 -30.62 -31.34 -28.05
N ALA A 22 -29.74 -31.09 -27.08
CA ALA A 22 -29.54 -31.94 -25.91
C ALA A 22 -29.95 -31.19 -24.64
N PHE A 23 -30.58 -31.92 -23.71
CA PHE A 23 -31.23 -31.38 -22.53
C PHE A 23 -30.26 -30.65 -21.58
N PHE A 24 -30.60 -29.41 -21.22
CA PHE A 24 -30.00 -28.74 -20.05
C PHE A 24 -30.60 -29.32 -18.76
N VAL A 25 -29.97 -30.36 -18.21
CA VAL A 25 -30.11 -30.69 -16.78
C VAL A 25 -29.10 -29.83 -16.02
N GLY A 26 -29.61 -28.92 -15.19
CA GLY A 26 -28.80 -27.93 -14.50
C GLY A 26 -27.96 -28.51 -13.36
N CYS A 27 -26.76 -28.99 -13.66
CA CYS A 27 -25.68 -29.04 -12.67
C CYS A 27 -25.05 -27.64 -12.58
N ALA A 28 -25.48 -26.85 -11.60
CA ALA A 28 -24.81 -25.61 -11.23
C ALA A 28 -23.44 -25.94 -10.61
N THR A 29 -22.44 -26.17 -11.45
CA THR A 29 -21.04 -26.30 -11.05
C THR A 29 -20.53 -24.95 -10.56
N ALA A 30 -20.75 -24.69 -9.27
CA ALA A 30 -19.98 -23.68 -8.55
C ALA A 30 -18.49 -23.95 -8.82
N PRO A 31 -17.70 -22.95 -9.22
CA PRO A 31 -16.36 -23.19 -9.73
C PRO A 31 -15.47 -23.79 -8.63
N GLN A 32 -14.76 -24.87 -8.97
CA GLN A 32 -13.66 -25.41 -8.16
C GLN A 32 -12.64 -24.29 -7.97
N THR A 33 -12.66 -23.65 -6.79
CA THR A 33 -12.07 -22.32 -6.60
C THR A 33 -10.87 -22.39 -5.66
N ALA A 34 -9.67 -22.37 -6.25
CA ALA A 34 -8.44 -21.81 -5.67
C ALA A 34 -8.08 -22.25 -4.23
N ARG A 35 -8.43 -23.47 -3.82
CA ARG A 35 -8.27 -23.99 -2.45
C ARG A 35 -7.58 -25.35 -2.49
N GLY A 36 -6.69 -25.59 -1.53
CA GLY A 36 -5.99 -26.85 -1.35
C GLY A 36 -6.93 -28.02 -0.99
N PRO A 37 -6.41 -29.26 -0.95
CA PRO A 37 -7.22 -30.42 -0.60
C PRO A 37 -7.75 -30.31 0.84
N GLU A 38 -9.02 -30.62 1.08
CA GLU A 38 -9.61 -30.58 2.43
C GLU A 38 -9.50 -31.93 3.14
N TYR A 39 -9.35 -31.91 4.46
CA TYR A 39 -9.37 -33.13 5.27
C TYR A 39 -10.77 -33.75 5.23
N ALA A 40 -10.93 -34.82 4.44
CA ALA A 40 -12.23 -35.40 4.09
C ALA A 40 -13.23 -35.59 5.26
N PRO A 41 -12.84 -36.02 6.48
CA PRO A 41 -13.76 -36.10 7.64
C PRO A 41 -14.41 -34.78 8.07
N THR A 42 -13.97 -33.63 7.54
CA THR A 42 -14.50 -32.29 7.83
C THR A 42 -15.21 -31.63 6.64
N ALA A 43 -15.26 -32.28 5.47
CA ALA A 43 -15.73 -31.64 4.24
C ALA A 43 -17.18 -31.11 4.32
N ASP A 44 -18.11 -31.91 4.84
CA ASP A 44 -19.50 -31.46 5.06
C ASP A 44 -19.62 -30.33 6.07
N MET A 45 -18.76 -30.35 7.10
CA MET A 45 -18.72 -29.33 8.15
C MET A 45 -18.21 -28.00 7.60
N MET A 46 -17.13 -28.01 6.82
CA MET A 46 -16.62 -26.81 6.13
C MET A 46 -17.61 -26.28 5.09
N ARG A 47 -18.37 -27.18 4.43
CA ARG A 47 -19.46 -26.82 3.50
C ARG A 47 -20.62 -26.13 4.23
N GLU A 48 -21.06 -26.64 5.39
CA GLU A 48 -22.08 -25.99 6.23
C GLU A 48 -21.58 -24.62 6.75
N ALA A 49 -20.37 -24.56 7.30
CA ALA A 49 -19.75 -23.36 7.87
C ALA A 49 -19.68 -22.18 6.87
N ARG A 50 -19.52 -22.49 5.58
CA ARG A 50 -19.45 -21.52 4.48
C ARG A 50 -20.81 -21.11 3.93
N SER A 51 -21.87 -21.87 4.19
CA SER A 51 -23.19 -21.58 3.64
C SER A 51 -23.84 -20.39 4.35
N ALA A 52 -24.19 -19.35 3.59
CA ALA A 52 -24.91 -18.19 4.11
C ALA A 52 -26.35 -18.50 4.58
N SER A 53 -26.90 -19.69 4.28
CA SER A 53 -28.21 -20.14 4.76
C SER A 53 -28.20 -20.72 6.18
N ILE A 54 -27.03 -20.94 6.77
CA ILE A 54 -26.90 -21.52 8.11
C ILE A 54 -26.72 -20.38 9.14
N PRO A 55 -27.33 -20.46 10.34
CA PRO A 55 -27.12 -19.48 11.42
C PRO A 55 -25.64 -19.29 11.77
N VAL A 56 -25.26 -18.07 12.16
CA VAL A 56 -23.86 -17.68 12.31
C VAL A 56 -23.16 -18.48 13.40
N GLU A 57 -23.83 -18.74 14.51
CA GLU A 57 -23.32 -19.49 15.65
C GLU A 57 -23.11 -20.97 15.31
N LYS A 58 -24.00 -21.57 14.51
CA LYS A 58 -23.79 -22.93 13.98
C LYS A 58 -22.57 -22.94 13.05
N ARG A 59 -22.45 -21.98 12.13
CA ARG A 59 -21.27 -21.86 11.24
C ARG A 59 -19.97 -21.66 12.01
N ALA A 60 -20.01 -20.90 13.10
CA ALA A 60 -18.87 -20.72 13.99
C ALA A 60 -18.51 -22.03 14.73
N ALA A 61 -19.51 -22.78 15.20
CA ALA A 61 -19.32 -24.10 15.80
C ALA A 61 -18.79 -25.14 14.78
N ASP A 62 -19.24 -25.07 13.52
CA ASP A 62 -18.75 -25.89 12.40
C ASP A 62 -17.24 -25.63 12.18
N TYR A 63 -16.80 -24.36 12.07
CA TYR A 63 -15.36 -24.06 11.95
C TYR A 63 -14.55 -24.49 13.18
N LEU A 64 -15.07 -24.29 14.41
CA LEU A 64 -14.38 -24.71 15.63
C LEU A 64 -14.16 -26.22 15.67
N GLN A 65 -15.18 -27.02 15.32
CA GLN A 65 -15.03 -28.47 15.29
C GLN A 65 -14.09 -28.93 14.16
N ALA A 66 -14.12 -28.29 12.99
CA ALA A 66 -13.21 -28.61 11.89
C ALA A 66 -11.75 -28.33 12.26
N ALA A 67 -11.48 -27.21 12.93
CA ALA A 67 -10.17 -26.89 13.49
C ALA A 67 -9.76 -27.88 14.60
N ALA A 68 -10.65 -28.20 15.54
CA ALA A 68 -10.36 -29.15 16.63
C ALA A 68 -10.02 -30.56 16.11
N MET A 69 -10.70 -31.03 15.06
CA MET A 69 -10.42 -32.32 14.42
C MET A 69 -9.07 -32.36 13.68
N THR A 70 -8.52 -31.22 13.29
CA THR A 70 -7.33 -31.12 12.45
C THR A 70 -6.08 -30.60 13.18
N ALA A 71 -6.25 -29.88 14.29
CA ALA A 71 -5.15 -29.34 15.09
C ALA A 71 -4.13 -30.42 15.56
N PRO A 72 -4.55 -31.62 16.03
CA PRO A 72 -3.61 -32.69 16.38
C PRO A 72 -2.80 -33.22 15.19
N LEU A 73 -3.33 -33.08 13.98
CA LEU A 73 -2.77 -33.62 12.74
C LEU A 73 -1.79 -32.66 12.03
N LEU A 74 -1.58 -31.45 12.57
CA LEU A 74 -0.76 -30.39 11.95
C LEU A 74 0.72 -30.75 11.74
N GLY A 75 1.23 -31.84 12.35
CA GLY A 75 2.64 -32.24 12.23
C GLY A 75 3.60 -31.10 12.63
N SER A 76 4.55 -30.78 11.75
CA SER A 76 5.46 -29.62 11.87
C SER A 76 4.83 -28.28 11.46
N GLY A 77 3.69 -28.29 10.76
CA GLY A 77 3.03 -27.11 10.20
C GLY A 77 3.59 -26.60 8.87
N VAL A 78 4.79 -27.01 8.47
CA VAL A 78 5.43 -26.52 7.23
C VAL A 78 4.88 -27.22 5.99
N GLN A 79 4.65 -28.53 6.08
CA GLN A 79 4.20 -29.34 4.95
C GLN A 79 2.71 -29.10 4.65
N GLU A 80 2.39 -28.89 3.37
CA GLU A 80 1.02 -28.86 2.87
C GLU A 80 0.37 -30.21 3.07
N THR A 81 -0.74 -30.23 3.82
CA THR A 81 -1.52 -31.42 4.14
C THR A 81 -2.98 -31.03 4.27
N PRO A 82 -3.92 -31.92 3.93
CA PRO A 82 -5.34 -31.57 3.99
C PRO A 82 -5.81 -31.14 5.39
N ALA A 83 -5.21 -31.67 6.44
CA ALA A 83 -5.50 -31.26 7.81
C ALA A 83 -5.01 -29.84 8.12
N ARG A 84 -3.79 -29.49 7.70
CA ARG A 84 -3.27 -28.12 7.86
C ARG A 84 -4.12 -27.11 7.10
N ASP A 85 -4.51 -27.43 5.88
CA ASP A 85 -5.21 -26.47 5.03
C ASP A 85 -6.66 -26.29 5.50
N THR A 86 -7.33 -27.35 5.95
CA THR A 86 -8.61 -27.27 6.69
C THR A 86 -8.47 -26.44 7.97
N TYR A 87 -7.46 -26.69 8.81
CA TYR A 87 -7.25 -25.93 10.06
C TYR A 87 -7.03 -24.43 9.78
N ASN A 88 -6.19 -24.11 8.79
CA ASN A 88 -5.88 -22.74 8.38
C ASN A 88 -7.15 -22.04 7.87
N ALA A 89 -7.90 -22.70 6.99
CA ALA A 89 -9.19 -22.21 6.49
C ALA A 89 -10.18 -21.95 7.63
N ALA A 90 -10.37 -22.93 8.52
CA ALA A 90 -11.29 -22.82 9.66
C ALA A 90 -10.93 -21.66 10.60
N CYS A 91 -9.64 -21.48 10.94
CA CYS A 91 -9.19 -20.37 11.78
C CYS A 91 -9.45 -19.00 11.13
N GLY A 92 -9.12 -18.85 9.84
CA GLY A 92 -9.26 -17.58 9.11
C GLY A 92 -10.71 -17.22 8.83
N GLU A 93 -11.48 -18.19 8.33
CA GLU A 93 -12.90 -18.00 8.00
C GLU A 93 -13.75 -17.77 9.26
N LEU A 94 -13.44 -18.42 10.40
CA LEU A 94 -14.05 -18.12 11.69
C LEU A 94 -13.79 -16.68 12.15
N ALA A 95 -12.53 -16.23 12.09
CA ALA A 95 -12.17 -14.88 12.52
C ALA A 95 -12.86 -13.79 11.68
N VAL A 96 -12.99 -14.01 10.36
CA VAL A 96 -13.76 -13.14 9.47
C VAL A 96 -15.26 -13.19 9.81
N LEU A 97 -15.83 -14.39 9.99
CA LEU A 97 -17.25 -14.58 10.33
C LEU A 97 -17.64 -13.84 11.61
N LEU A 98 -16.95 -14.11 12.72
CA LEU A 98 -17.24 -13.51 14.03
C LEU A 98 -17.09 -11.98 14.01
N ARG A 99 -16.16 -11.44 13.20
CA ARG A 99 -15.93 -10.00 13.11
C ARG A 99 -16.95 -9.27 12.24
N THR A 100 -17.51 -9.93 11.23
CA THR A 100 -18.36 -9.29 10.20
C THR A 100 -19.85 -9.54 10.37
N SER A 101 -20.25 -10.66 10.98
CA SER A 101 -21.65 -10.97 11.26
C SER A 101 -22.24 -10.07 12.35
N GLU A 102 -23.54 -9.79 12.24
CA GLU A 102 -24.38 -9.20 13.31
C GLU A 102 -23.82 -7.89 13.90
N GLY A 103 -23.13 -7.10 13.07
CA GLY A 103 -22.49 -5.85 13.51
C GLY A 103 -21.30 -6.05 14.46
N GLY A 104 -20.74 -7.26 14.53
CA GLY A 104 -19.68 -7.64 15.47
C GLY A 104 -20.20 -8.14 16.82
N GLN A 105 -21.50 -8.46 16.95
CA GLN A 105 -22.11 -8.98 18.18
C GLN A 105 -21.58 -10.34 18.64
N LEU A 106 -20.77 -11.04 17.83
CA LEU A 106 -20.06 -12.28 18.20
C LEU A 106 -18.55 -12.08 18.36
N TRP A 107 -18.07 -10.82 18.45
CA TRP A 107 -16.65 -10.51 18.53
C TRP A 107 -16.20 -10.09 19.94
N ASN A 108 -15.05 -10.62 20.38
CA ASN A 108 -14.32 -10.20 21.58
C ASN A 108 -15.12 -10.25 22.91
N HIS A 109 -15.85 -11.34 23.12
CA HIS A 109 -16.41 -11.73 24.42
C HIS A 109 -16.54 -13.27 24.44
N PRO A 110 -16.75 -13.90 25.61
CA PRO A 110 -16.93 -15.35 25.69
C PRO A 110 -18.19 -15.81 24.94
N LEU A 111 -18.04 -16.79 24.06
CA LEU A 111 -19.14 -17.44 23.35
C LEU A 111 -19.26 -18.91 23.76
N THR A 112 -20.49 -19.42 23.82
CA THR A 112 -20.75 -20.85 23.95
C THR A 112 -21.45 -21.34 22.70
N LEU A 113 -20.73 -22.10 21.87
CA LEU A 113 -21.13 -22.49 20.53
C LEU A 113 -21.35 -24.00 20.47
N ALA A 114 -22.55 -24.43 20.06
CA ALA A 114 -22.93 -25.83 20.05
C ALA A 114 -23.09 -26.37 18.61
N ARG A 115 -22.50 -27.55 18.35
CA ARG A 115 -22.73 -28.35 17.15
C ARG A 115 -23.01 -29.79 17.54
N ASN A 116 -24.21 -30.27 17.22
CA ASN A 116 -24.69 -31.59 17.63
C ASN A 116 -24.49 -31.78 19.16
N ASN A 117 -23.82 -32.86 19.58
CA ASN A 117 -23.55 -33.15 20.99
C ASN A 117 -22.22 -32.55 21.51
N GLN A 118 -21.59 -31.64 20.76
CA GLN A 118 -20.38 -30.94 21.19
C GLN A 118 -20.66 -29.45 21.42
N THR A 119 -19.98 -28.90 22.43
CA THR A 119 -20.08 -27.50 22.84
C THR A 119 -18.67 -26.99 23.01
N TYR A 120 -18.38 -25.82 22.45
CA TYR A 120 -17.11 -25.12 22.58
C TYR A 120 -17.31 -23.80 23.31
N HIS A 121 -16.43 -23.49 24.25
CA HIS A 121 -16.36 -22.18 24.90
C HIS A 121 -15.25 -21.37 24.24
N LEU A 122 -15.62 -20.45 23.36
CA LEU A 122 -14.67 -19.65 22.60
C LEU A 122 -14.37 -18.33 23.33
N ARG A 123 -13.09 -18.00 23.45
CA ARG A 123 -12.58 -16.69 23.87
C ARG A 123 -11.50 -16.20 22.91
N LEU A 124 -11.24 -14.89 22.91
CA LEU A 124 -10.11 -14.32 22.18
C LEU A 124 -8.91 -14.14 23.14
N GLU A 125 -7.69 -14.37 22.63
CA GLU A 125 -6.47 -14.11 23.39
C GLU A 125 -6.27 -12.59 23.58
N PRO A 126 -5.92 -12.11 24.80
CA PRO A 126 -5.68 -10.70 25.04
C PRO A 126 -4.41 -10.18 24.32
N ALA A 127 -4.30 -8.85 24.25
CA ALA A 127 -3.16 -8.20 23.59
C ALA A 127 -1.82 -8.57 24.24
N ALA A 128 -0.82 -8.89 23.42
CA ALA A 128 0.55 -9.18 23.85
C ALA A 128 1.56 -8.73 22.78
N ASN A 129 2.87 -8.85 23.04
CA ASN A 129 3.89 -8.46 22.06
C ASN A 129 3.70 -9.16 20.69
N ALA A 130 3.30 -10.44 20.72
CA ALA A 130 3.08 -11.28 19.55
C ALA A 130 1.60 -11.47 19.15
N VAL A 131 0.66 -10.82 19.84
CA VAL A 131 -0.79 -10.98 19.63
C VAL A 131 -1.45 -9.61 19.55
N TRP A 132 -2.12 -9.31 18.44
CA TRP A 132 -2.87 -8.07 18.26
C TRP A 132 -4.02 -8.01 19.28
N ALA A 133 -4.29 -6.82 19.82
CA ALA A 133 -5.50 -6.63 20.61
C ALA A 133 -6.74 -6.98 19.77
N PRO A 134 -7.72 -7.73 20.30
CA PRO A 134 -8.90 -8.16 19.56
C PRO A 134 -9.64 -7.05 18.80
N ASN A 135 -9.70 -5.83 19.36
CA ASN A 135 -10.35 -4.67 18.75
C ASN A 135 -9.36 -3.70 18.06
N TYR A 136 -8.13 -4.14 17.73
CA TYR A 136 -7.16 -3.30 17.02
C TYR A 136 -7.59 -3.04 15.57
N PHE A 137 -8.03 -4.09 14.87
CA PHE A 137 -8.57 -3.99 13.50
C PHE A 137 -10.08 -3.85 13.52
N THR A 138 -10.62 -3.13 12.54
CA THR A 138 -12.07 -2.93 12.41
C THR A 138 -12.71 -4.01 11.56
N THR A 139 -11.97 -4.63 10.64
CA THR A 139 -12.39 -5.80 9.86
C THR A 139 -11.18 -6.65 9.43
N PHE A 140 -11.45 -7.84 8.88
CA PHE A 140 -10.45 -8.74 8.29
C PHE A 140 -10.89 -9.16 6.88
N GLU A 141 -9.93 -9.32 5.96
CA GLU A 141 -10.13 -10.01 4.68
C GLU A 141 -9.26 -11.27 4.64
N LEU A 142 -9.76 -12.33 3.98
CA LEU A 142 -8.95 -13.50 3.67
C LEU A 142 -7.89 -13.12 2.64
N GLU A 143 -6.65 -13.58 2.79
CA GLU A 143 -5.57 -13.23 1.85
C GLU A 143 -5.91 -13.58 0.38
N GLN A 144 -6.64 -14.68 0.14
CA GLN A 144 -7.01 -15.11 -1.22
C GLN A 144 -8.08 -14.21 -1.89
N GLN A 145 -8.72 -13.31 -1.12
CA GLN A 145 -9.64 -12.30 -1.66
C GLN A 145 -8.90 -11.06 -2.17
N VAL A 146 -7.65 -10.85 -1.74
CA VAL A 146 -6.85 -9.69 -2.11
C VAL A 146 -6.11 -9.94 -3.43
N LYS A 147 -6.33 -9.06 -4.42
CA LYS A 147 -5.76 -9.21 -5.76
C LYS A 147 -4.42 -8.48 -5.89
N GLU A 148 -3.32 -9.24 -5.87
CA GLU A 148 -1.94 -8.73 -5.85
C GLU A 148 -1.41 -8.20 -7.19
N LYS A 149 -2.19 -7.37 -7.89
CA LYS A 149 -1.94 -6.96 -9.28
C LYS A 149 -0.59 -6.27 -9.57
N LEU A 150 0.09 -5.74 -8.55
CA LEU A 150 1.37 -5.05 -8.68
C LEU A 150 2.57 -5.87 -8.14
N ILE A 151 2.31 -7.09 -7.66
CA ILE A 151 3.32 -7.98 -7.11
C ILE A 151 3.77 -8.95 -8.21
N LYS A 152 5.09 -9.05 -8.40
CA LYS A 152 5.70 -10.02 -9.34
C LYS A 152 6.14 -11.32 -8.67
N LYS A 153 6.35 -11.28 -7.35
CA LYS A 153 6.73 -12.41 -6.50
C LYS A 153 6.11 -12.20 -5.13
N GLU A 154 5.20 -13.08 -4.77
CA GLU A 154 4.52 -13.08 -3.48
C GLU A 154 5.50 -13.46 -2.36
N ASN A 155 5.28 -12.91 -1.17
CA ASN A 155 6.07 -13.17 0.03
C ASN A 155 5.21 -13.94 1.04
N ILE A 156 5.10 -15.25 0.79
CA ILE A 156 4.26 -16.16 1.56
C ILE A 156 5.14 -17.07 2.41
N GLN A 157 4.88 -17.11 3.72
CA GLN A 157 5.44 -18.09 4.63
C GLN A 157 4.43 -19.22 4.83
N GLN A 158 4.85 -20.46 4.54
CA GLN A 158 4.08 -21.66 4.82
C GLN A 158 4.06 -21.95 6.33
N GLY A 159 2.92 -22.36 6.86
CA GLY A 159 2.75 -22.58 8.30
C GLY A 159 1.31 -22.86 8.74
N VAL A 160 1.05 -22.59 10.01
CA VAL A 160 -0.20 -22.87 10.71
C VAL A 160 -0.98 -21.59 11.00
N GLY A 161 -2.30 -21.69 10.94
CA GLY A 161 -3.27 -20.62 11.18
C GLY A 161 -3.85 -20.05 9.90
N GLY A 162 -4.99 -19.37 10.01
CA GLY A 162 -5.62 -18.68 8.91
C GLY A 162 -4.94 -17.34 8.66
N ALA A 163 -4.32 -17.18 7.52
CA ALA A 163 -3.65 -15.95 7.14
C ALA A 163 -4.66 -14.91 6.61
N LEU A 164 -4.56 -13.69 7.15
CA LEU A 164 -5.54 -12.61 7.02
C LEU A 164 -4.85 -11.27 6.77
N VAL A 165 -5.57 -10.38 6.08
CA VAL A 165 -5.28 -8.94 6.12
C VAL A 165 -6.17 -8.31 7.19
N GLY A 166 -5.56 -7.88 8.29
CA GLY A 166 -6.22 -7.03 9.28
C GLY A 166 -6.32 -5.60 8.74
N VAL A 167 -7.51 -5.03 8.76
CA VAL A 167 -7.80 -3.69 8.23
C VAL A 167 -8.35 -2.79 9.34
N ARG A 168 -7.72 -1.64 9.56
CA ARG A 168 -8.09 -0.66 10.60
C ARG A 168 -8.54 0.64 9.94
N ILE A 169 -9.84 0.87 9.91
CA ILE A 169 -10.50 2.08 9.35
C ILE A 169 -11.29 2.73 10.48
N LEU A 170 -10.89 3.92 10.90
CA LEU A 170 -11.55 4.68 11.97
C LEU A 170 -12.34 5.87 11.43
N ASN A 171 -13.33 6.31 12.20
CA ASN A 171 -14.04 7.57 11.97
C ASN A 171 -14.01 8.42 13.27
N PRO A 172 -13.33 9.59 13.29
CA PRO A 172 -12.51 10.15 12.21
C PRO A 172 -11.27 9.27 11.90
N PRO A 173 -10.70 9.35 10.69
CA PRO A 173 -9.48 8.61 10.33
C PRO A 173 -8.31 8.94 11.26
N GLU A 174 -7.52 7.93 11.62
CA GLU A 174 -6.29 8.14 12.40
C GLU A 174 -5.23 8.89 11.57
N LYS A 175 -4.31 9.58 12.26
CA LYS A 175 -3.29 10.41 11.60
C LYS A 175 -2.41 9.53 10.69
N PHE A 176 -2.14 10.02 9.49
CA PHE A 176 -1.36 9.33 8.45
C PHE A 176 -1.94 8.01 7.93
N ALA A 177 -3.17 7.64 8.29
CA ALA A 177 -3.83 6.51 7.66
C ALA A 177 -4.15 6.81 6.18
N PRO A 178 -3.94 5.85 5.26
CA PRO A 178 -4.54 5.89 3.94
C PRO A 178 -6.07 6.00 4.03
N PRO A 179 -6.78 6.51 3.01
CA PRO A 179 -8.24 6.61 3.03
C PRO A 179 -9.00 5.28 3.18
N ARG A 180 -8.34 4.14 2.94
CA ARG A 180 -8.86 2.79 3.21
C ARG A 180 -8.30 2.18 4.51
N GLY A 181 -7.81 3.01 5.42
CA GLY A 181 -7.25 2.58 6.68
C GLY A 181 -5.84 2.00 6.59
N ILE A 182 -5.33 1.58 7.74
CA ILE A 182 -4.03 0.94 7.90
C ILE A 182 -4.22 -0.59 7.87
N THR A 183 -3.38 -1.28 7.11
CA THR A 183 -3.41 -2.74 6.96
C THR A 183 -2.21 -3.41 7.61
N ALA A 184 -2.37 -4.65 8.06
CA ALA A 184 -1.28 -5.52 8.47
C ALA A 184 -1.55 -6.99 8.18
N ALA A 185 -0.49 -7.78 8.08
CA ALA A 185 -0.58 -9.24 8.10
C ALA A 185 -0.97 -9.72 9.51
N VAL A 186 -1.94 -10.62 9.56
CA VAL A 186 -2.46 -11.26 10.78
C VAL A 186 -2.57 -12.75 10.52
N THR A 187 -2.28 -13.57 11.53
CA THR A 187 -2.55 -15.02 11.45
C THR A 187 -3.50 -15.40 12.58
N ALA A 188 -4.70 -15.87 12.26
CA ALA A 188 -5.64 -16.43 13.22
C ALA A 188 -5.21 -17.86 13.60
N THR A 189 -5.06 -18.16 14.89
CA THR A 189 -4.83 -19.53 15.38
C THR A 189 -5.84 -19.90 16.44
N LEU A 190 -6.23 -21.17 16.49
CA LEU A 190 -7.09 -21.76 17.53
C LEU A 190 -6.28 -22.76 18.36
N ASP A 191 -6.24 -22.55 19.68
CA ASP A 191 -5.69 -23.48 20.66
C ASP A 191 -6.82 -24.10 21.49
N PHE A 192 -6.80 -25.43 21.66
CA PHE A 192 -7.87 -26.18 22.33
C PHE A 192 -7.42 -26.79 23.66
N HIS A 193 -8.22 -26.57 24.71
CA HIS A 193 -8.10 -27.23 26.01
C HIS A 193 -9.42 -27.94 26.31
N GLY A 194 -9.56 -29.16 25.79
CA GLY A 194 -10.83 -29.91 25.85
C GLY A 194 -11.91 -29.21 25.03
N LYS A 195 -12.86 -28.57 25.70
CA LYS A 195 -13.95 -27.78 25.08
C LYS A 195 -13.65 -26.28 25.00
N ASP A 196 -12.63 -25.80 25.72
CA ASP A 196 -12.25 -24.39 25.70
C ASP A 196 -11.39 -24.11 24.47
N ALA A 197 -11.81 -23.15 23.65
CA ALA A 197 -11.11 -22.73 22.45
C ALA A 197 -10.61 -21.28 22.62
N THR A 198 -9.34 -21.03 22.31
CA THR A 198 -8.75 -19.68 22.36
C THR A 198 -8.36 -19.25 20.94
N LEU A 199 -9.04 -18.22 20.41
CA LEU A 199 -8.71 -17.60 19.12
C LEU A 199 -7.70 -16.47 19.32
N ALA A 200 -6.53 -16.60 18.70
CA ALA A 200 -5.46 -15.62 18.79
C ALA A 200 -5.20 -14.93 17.45
N LEU A 201 -5.04 -13.61 17.48
CA LEU A 201 -4.65 -12.79 16.32
C LEU A 201 -3.14 -12.56 16.33
N ARG A 202 -2.37 -13.56 15.87
CA ARG A 202 -0.91 -13.55 15.92
C ARG A 202 -0.32 -12.46 15.01
N ARG A 203 0.87 -11.98 15.38
CA ARG A 203 1.63 -10.89 14.71
C ARG A 203 2.84 -11.46 13.94
N PRO A 204 2.66 -12.10 12.77
CA PRO A 204 3.74 -12.79 12.06
C PRO A 204 4.96 -11.91 11.72
N ALA A 205 4.76 -10.58 11.56
CA ALA A 205 5.85 -9.63 11.34
C ALA A 205 6.72 -9.33 12.58
N LYS A 206 6.23 -9.64 13.78
CA LYS A 206 6.97 -9.51 15.07
C LYS A 206 7.47 -10.86 15.57
N GLN A 207 6.65 -11.90 15.46
CA GLN A 207 7.02 -13.26 15.82
C GLN A 207 6.48 -14.22 14.74
N PRO A 208 7.35 -14.82 13.89
CA PRO A 208 6.92 -15.63 12.75
C PRO A 208 6.47 -17.05 13.13
N THR A 209 6.53 -17.40 14.41
CA THR A 209 6.13 -18.69 14.99
C THR A 209 5.18 -18.49 16.17
N ALA A 210 4.32 -19.45 16.43
CA ALA A 210 3.51 -19.51 17.64
C ALA A 210 3.48 -20.94 18.19
N THR A 211 3.22 -21.07 19.49
CA THR A 211 2.76 -22.35 20.04
C THR A 211 1.34 -22.57 19.58
N VAL A 212 1.10 -23.73 18.94
CA VAL A 212 -0.24 -24.25 18.63
C VAL A 212 -0.26 -25.70 19.09
N GLU A 213 -1.29 -26.17 19.78
CA GLU A 213 -1.38 -27.57 20.27
C GLU A 213 -0.10 -28.02 21.01
N GLY A 214 0.40 -27.16 21.90
CA GLY A 214 1.63 -27.41 22.69
C GLY A 214 2.95 -27.44 21.90
N LYS A 215 2.95 -27.19 20.59
CA LYS A 215 4.15 -27.22 19.73
C LYS A 215 4.39 -25.88 19.05
N THR A 216 5.63 -25.37 19.12
CA THR A 216 6.05 -24.19 18.36
C THR A 216 6.10 -24.51 16.87
N ARG A 217 5.29 -23.81 16.07
CA ARG A 217 5.19 -23.96 14.61
C ARG A 217 5.32 -22.61 13.91
N PRO A 218 5.81 -22.55 12.66
CA PRO A 218 5.73 -21.33 11.86
C PRO A 218 4.27 -20.98 11.56
N LEU A 219 3.98 -19.68 11.53
CA LEU A 219 2.67 -19.15 11.18
C LEU A 219 2.49 -19.11 9.66
N ALA A 220 1.30 -19.42 9.17
CA ALA A 220 0.94 -19.10 7.78
C ALA A 220 0.78 -17.59 7.65
N VAL A 221 1.36 -16.99 6.61
CA VAL A 221 1.20 -15.55 6.34
C VAL A 221 1.58 -15.21 4.90
N ASN A 222 0.70 -14.50 4.20
CA ASN A 222 1.07 -13.67 3.07
C ASN A 222 1.40 -12.23 3.51
N PHE A 223 2.66 -11.81 3.39
CA PHE A 223 3.12 -10.45 3.68
C PHE A 223 2.89 -9.47 2.51
N SER A 224 2.57 -9.97 1.32
CA SER A 224 2.25 -9.19 0.12
C SER A 224 0.78 -8.73 0.07
N ALA A 225 -0.13 -9.49 0.68
CA ALA A 225 -1.55 -9.17 0.70
C ALA A 225 -1.89 -7.82 1.36
N PRO A 226 -1.32 -7.43 2.54
CA PRO A 226 -1.66 -6.15 3.18
C PRO A 226 -1.37 -4.93 2.31
N ILE A 227 -0.24 -4.90 1.60
CA ILE A 227 0.07 -3.78 0.69
C ILE A 227 -0.75 -3.84 -0.61
N SER A 228 -1.18 -5.03 -1.02
CA SER A 228 -2.05 -5.25 -2.19
C SER A 228 -3.53 -4.92 -1.95
N TYR A 229 -3.96 -4.80 -0.68
CA TYR A 229 -5.30 -4.33 -0.30
C TYR A 229 -5.65 -2.96 -0.91
N TYR A 230 -4.64 -2.09 -1.00
CA TYR A 230 -4.77 -0.81 -1.69
C TYR A 230 -4.91 -1.05 -3.20
N LYS A 231 -6.13 -0.97 -3.72
CA LYS A 231 -6.38 -1.13 -5.16
C LYS A 231 -5.77 0.05 -5.94
N PRO A 232 -4.86 -0.17 -6.91
CA PRO A 232 -4.30 0.90 -7.72
C PRO A 232 -5.35 1.53 -8.65
N PRO A 233 -5.18 2.80 -9.05
CA PRO A 233 -6.05 3.42 -10.05
C PRO A 233 -5.88 2.76 -11.43
N SER A 234 -6.91 2.88 -12.28
CA SER A 234 -6.91 2.34 -13.65
C SER A 234 -5.82 2.91 -14.56
N ASN A 235 -5.34 4.14 -14.31
CA ASN A 235 -4.19 4.72 -14.98
C ASN A 235 -3.29 5.45 -13.96
N LEU A 236 -2.13 4.85 -13.68
CA LEU A 236 -1.15 5.37 -12.71
C LEU A 236 -0.49 6.68 -13.19
N ALA A 237 -0.08 6.74 -14.45
CA ALA A 237 0.69 7.87 -14.99
C ALA A 237 -0.16 9.14 -15.10
N LEU A 238 -1.38 9.03 -15.64
CA LEU A 238 -2.30 10.15 -15.80
C LEU A 238 -2.71 10.75 -14.45
N ARG A 239 -2.94 9.93 -13.42
CA ARG A 239 -3.28 10.42 -12.08
C ARG A 239 -2.08 10.97 -11.31
N GLY A 240 -0.89 10.42 -11.50
CA GLY A 240 0.34 10.99 -10.95
C GLY A 240 0.62 12.41 -11.46
N LEU A 241 0.24 12.70 -12.71
CA LEU A 241 0.33 14.01 -13.33
C LEU A 241 -0.71 14.99 -12.76
N ILE A 242 -1.99 14.63 -12.84
CA ILE A 242 -3.13 15.53 -12.58
C ILE A 242 -3.42 15.70 -11.08
N GLY A 243 -2.90 14.82 -10.22
CA GLY A 243 -3.26 14.84 -8.80
C GLY A 243 -4.74 14.46 -8.56
N GLY A 244 -5.34 13.74 -9.50
CA GLY A 244 -6.66 13.13 -9.42
C GLY A 244 -7.74 13.99 -8.76
N PHE A 245 -8.10 15.13 -9.36
CA PHE A 245 -9.29 15.91 -8.97
C PHE A 245 -10.59 15.16 -9.30
N GLU A 246 -10.85 14.10 -8.55
CA GLU A 246 -12.15 13.49 -8.34
C GLU A 246 -12.13 12.82 -6.97
N ALA A 247 -12.74 13.48 -5.98
CA ALA A 247 -12.78 13.01 -4.58
C ALA A 247 -13.45 11.63 -4.43
N THR A 248 -14.17 11.18 -5.45
CA THR A 248 -14.84 9.89 -5.58
C THR A 248 -13.90 8.71 -5.86
N HIS A 249 -12.71 8.93 -6.44
CA HIS A 249 -11.88 7.82 -6.93
C HIS A 249 -10.38 7.85 -6.52
N TYR A 250 -9.88 8.89 -5.85
CA TYR A 250 -8.58 8.85 -5.16
C TYR A 250 -8.51 9.84 -3.99
N PRO A 251 -8.99 9.48 -2.77
CA PRO A 251 -9.18 10.46 -1.69
C PRO A 251 -7.90 10.91 -0.97
N ALA A 252 -6.72 10.49 -1.41
CA ALA A 252 -5.44 10.82 -0.77
C ALA A 252 -4.94 12.17 -1.29
N GLY A 253 -5.15 13.23 -0.50
CA GLY A 253 -4.54 14.53 -0.72
C GLY A 253 -3.01 14.52 -0.57
N ILE A 254 -2.36 15.69 -0.68
CA ILE A 254 -0.93 15.80 -0.39
C ILE A 254 -0.70 15.42 1.08
N GLY A 255 0.08 14.36 1.31
CA GLY A 255 0.17 13.74 2.63
C GLY A 255 1.25 12.68 2.73
N LEU A 256 1.67 12.44 3.97
CA LEU A 256 2.46 11.28 4.37
C LEU A 256 1.49 10.18 4.82
N TYR A 257 1.72 8.95 4.38
CA TYR A 257 0.83 7.82 4.62
C TYR A 257 1.61 6.62 5.16
N PHE A 258 1.10 6.01 6.23
CA PHE A 258 1.71 4.83 6.86
C PHE A 258 1.13 3.57 6.24
N MET A 259 1.98 2.72 5.66
CA MET A 259 1.55 1.48 4.98
C MET A 259 1.38 0.30 5.95
N GLN A 260 1.66 0.52 7.23
CA GLN A 260 1.63 -0.44 8.32
C GLN A 260 1.29 0.29 9.64
N PRO A 261 0.82 -0.42 10.69
CA PRO A 261 0.72 0.11 12.04
C PRO A 261 2.01 0.79 12.50
N TYR A 262 1.88 2.00 13.05
CA TYR A 262 2.99 2.72 13.67
C TYR A 262 3.63 1.89 14.77
N ASP A 263 4.95 1.89 14.81
CA ASP A 263 5.75 1.11 15.75
C ASP A 263 6.96 1.94 16.20
N PRO A 264 7.06 2.39 17.47
CA PRO A 264 8.17 3.22 17.91
C PRO A 264 9.53 2.51 17.79
N GLU A 265 9.54 1.17 17.78
CA GLU A 265 10.77 0.38 17.69
C GLU A 265 11.30 0.20 16.26
N ARG A 266 10.56 0.63 15.24
CA ARG A 266 10.98 0.49 13.84
C ARG A 266 11.36 1.83 13.20
N ILE A 267 12.43 1.82 12.44
CA ILE A 267 12.93 2.97 11.68
C ILE A 267 11.94 3.31 10.57
N PRO A 268 11.41 4.55 10.49
CA PRO A 268 10.55 4.92 9.38
C PRO A 268 11.36 5.07 8.09
N LEU A 269 11.03 4.23 7.10
CA LEU A 269 11.56 4.27 5.74
C LEU A 269 10.53 5.00 4.86
N VAL A 270 10.82 6.25 4.54
CA VAL A 270 9.91 7.15 3.83
C VAL A 270 10.23 7.15 2.33
N PHE A 271 9.28 6.73 1.51
CA PHE A 271 9.42 6.70 0.05
C PHE A 271 8.80 7.93 -0.61
N VAL A 272 9.57 8.59 -1.48
CA VAL A 272 9.16 9.78 -2.23
C VAL A 272 9.21 9.47 -3.73
N HIS A 273 8.04 9.39 -4.35
CA HIS A 273 7.91 9.03 -5.77
C HIS A 273 8.28 10.19 -6.72
N GLY A 274 8.55 9.87 -7.99
CA GLY A 274 9.00 10.82 -9.01
C GLY A 274 7.88 11.38 -9.90
N LEU A 275 8.26 12.04 -10.99
CA LEU A 275 7.34 12.59 -12.00
C LEU A 275 6.53 11.48 -12.70
N PHE A 276 5.26 11.74 -13.04
CA PHE A 276 4.30 10.77 -13.64
C PHE A 276 4.12 9.47 -12.86
N SER A 277 4.39 9.48 -11.56
CA SER A 277 4.25 8.31 -10.69
C SER A 277 3.37 8.62 -9.48
N THR A 278 3.10 7.59 -8.68
CA THR A 278 2.27 7.66 -7.46
C THR A 278 2.91 6.78 -6.39
N PRO A 279 2.44 6.79 -5.13
CA PRO A 279 2.92 5.86 -4.11
C PRO A 279 2.87 4.39 -4.52
N PHE A 280 1.94 4.00 -5.41
CA PHE A 280 1.82 2.65 -5.94
C PHE A 280 3.07 2.14 -6.69
N THR A 281 3.91 3.04 -7.22
CA THR A 281 5.19 2.66 -7.83
C THR A 281 6.14 1.98 -6.83
N TRP A 282 5.98 2.24 -5.53
CA TRP A 282 6.79 1.61 -4.48
C TRP A 282 6.26 0.25 -4.00
N VAL A 283 5.08 -0.21 -4.44
CA VAL A 283 4.49 -1.48 -3.97
C VAL A 283 5.42 -2.67 -4.18
N GLN A 284 6.02 -2.80 -5.37
CA GLN A 284 6.94 -3.90 -5.65
C GLN A 284 8.24 -3.78 -4.81
N THR A 285 8.76 -2.55 -4.61
CA THR A 285 9.95 -2.30 -3.78
C THR A 285 9.69 -2.62 -2.31
N ILE A 286 8.60 -2.12 -1.74
CA ILE A 286 8.20 -2.38 -0.36
C ILE A 286 7.94 -3.88 -0.16
N ASN A 287 7.35 -4.56 -1.15
CA ASN A 287 7.18 -6.01 -1.08
C ASN A 287 8.51 -6.79 -1.10
N GLY A 288 9.44 -6.41 -1.98
CA GLY A 288 10.77 -7.00 -2.04
C GLY A 288 11.57 -6.78 -0.75
N LEU A 289 11.49 -5.58 -0.18
CA LEU A 289 12.08 -5.25 1.12
C LEU A 289 11.40 -6.02 2.26
N GLN A 290 10.08 -6.22 2.19
CA GLN A 290 9.35 -7.06 3.14
C GLN A 290 9.70 -8.55 3.03
N ALA A 291 10.35 -9.04 1.97
CA ALA A 291 10.80 -10.43 1.91
C ALA A 291 11.88 -10.73 2.97
N ASP A 292 12.72 -9.75 3.30
CA ASP A 292 13.79 -9.85 4.28
C ASP A 292 13.24 -9.74 5.74
N PRO A 293 13.44 -10.76 6.59
CA PRO A 293 12.99 -10.74 7.99
C PRO A 293 13.62 -9.63 8.83
N GLU A 294 14.90 -9.30 8.62
CA GLU A 294 15.58 -8.24 9.38
C GLU A 294 15.08 -6.86 8.95
N ILE A 295 14.76 -6.66 7.68
CA ILE A 295 14.11 -5.41 7.24
C ILE A 295 12.69 -5.31 7.85
N ARG A 296 11.87 -6.38 7.83
CA ARG A 296 10.53 -6.38 8.47
C ARG A 296 10.60 -6.02 9.96
N LYS A 297 11.59 -6.56 10.66
CA LYS A 297 11.83 -6.39 12.10
C LYS A 297 12.29 -4.97 12.46
N HIS A 298 13.14 -4.35 11.62
CA HIS A 298 13.78 -3.07 11.93
C HIS A 298 13.16 -1.84 11.26
N TYR A 299 12.38 -1.98 10.18
CA TYR A 299 11.82 -0.87 9.40
C TYR A 299 10.30 -0.89 9.32
N GLN A 300 9.70 0.29 9.20
CA GLN A 300 8.29 0.51 8.89
C GLN A 300 8.16 1.41 7.66
N PHE A 301 7.26 1.09 6.74
CA PHE A 301 7.23 1.72 5.42
C PHE A 301 6.18 2.82 5.34
N TRP A 302 6.62 4.04 5.04
CA TRP A 302 5.76 5.21 4.84
C TRP A 302 5.93 5.72 3.41
N VAL A 303 4.90 6.33 2.84
CA VAL A 303 4.93 6.90 1.48
C VAL A 303 4.45 8.34 1.50
N PHE A 304 5.13 9.22 0.77
CA PHE A 304 4.66 10.59 0.53
C PHE A 304 3.93 10.66 -0.82
N ALA A 305 2.66 11.09 -0.80
CA ALA A 305 1.85 11.31 -2.00
C ALA A 305 1.76 12.80 -2.31
N TYR A 306 2.00 13.17 -3.57
CA TYR A 306 1.84 14.54 -4.05
C TYR A 306 1.53 14.59 -5.55
N PRO A 307 0.76 15.58 -6.05
CA PRO A 307 0.61 15.84 -7.48
C PRO A 307 1.95 16.18 -8.10
N THR A 308 2.42 15.32 -9.01
CA THR A 308 3.79 15.43 -9.54
C THR A 308 3.97 16.60 -10.51
N GLY A 309 2.89 17.28 -10.91
CA GLY A 309 2.94 18.53 -11.67
C GLY A 309 3.37 19.76 -10.86
N TYR A 310 3.30 19.73 -9.53
CA TYR A 310 3.52 20.91 -8.70
C TYR A 310 4.99 21.33 -8.63
N PRO A 311 5.33 22.60 -8.31
CA PRO A 311 6.71 23.03 -8.18
C PRO A 311 7.50 22.15 -7.21
N ILE A 312 8.77 21.87 -7.52
CA ILE A 312 9.63 20.97 -6.73
C ILE A 312 9.76 21.49 -5.29
N LEU A 313 10.15 22.76 -5.11
CA LEU A 313 10.30 23.41 -3.80
C LEU A 313 9.00 23.48 -3.01
N TYR A 314 7.85 23.69 -3.66
CA TYR A 314 6.54 23.62 -3.00
C TYR A 314 6.27 22.19 -2.49
N SER A 315 6.52 21.18 -3.32
CA SER A 315 6.31 19.78 -2.95
C SER A 315 7.27 19.32 -1.85
N ALA A 316 8.51 19.83 -1.86
CA ALA A 316 9.49 19.64 -0.79
C ALA A 316 9.07 20.33 0.52
N LEU A 317 8.50 21.54 0.47
CA LEU A 317 7.90 22.19 1.63
C LEU A 317 6.73 21.38 2.20
N ARG A 318 5.88 20.80 1.34
CA ARG A 318 4.78 19.93 1.81
C ARG A 318 5.30 18.66 2.48
N LEU A 319 6.33 18.00 1.93
CA LEU A 319 7.00 16.88 2.60
C LEU A 319 7.55 17.30 3.97
N ARG A 320 8.24 18.43 4.05
CA ARG A 320 8.78 19.02 5.29
C ARG A 320 7.70 19.25 6.35
N GLN A 321 6.52 19.73 5.93
CA GLN A 321 5.35 19.93 6.79
C GLN A 321 4.75 18.61 7.30
N GLU A 322 4.63 17.58 6.46
CA GLU A 322 4.09 16.29 6.89
C GLU A 322 5.06 15.53 7.80
N LEU A 323 6.37 15.62 7.57
CA LEU A 323 7.39 15.11 8.50
C LEU A 323 7.32 15.83 9.85
N ALA A 324 7.23 17.17 9.86
CA ALA A 324 7.09 17.93 11.11
C ALA A 324 5.81 17.58 11.89
N LYS A 325 4.70 17.25 11.21
CA LYS A 325 3.50 16.72 11.86
C LYS A 325 3.74 15.32 12.45
N ALA A 326 4.48 14.45 11.76
CA ALA A 326 4.81 13.12 12.28
C ALA A 326 5.71 13.22 13.52
N ASP A 327 6.69 14.13 13.51
CA ASP A 327 7.53 14.48 14.66
C ASP A 327 6.68 14.97 15.86
N GLN A 328 5.61 15.74 15.62
CA GLN A 328 4.70 16.23 16.66
C GLN A 328 3.78 15.13 17.22
N VAL A 329 3.25 14.25 16.36
CA VAL A 329 2.32 13.18 16.76
C VAL A 329 3.05 12.01 17.42
N TYR A 330 4.29 11.74 17.02
CA TYR A 330 5.08 10.60 17.46
C TYR A 330 6.50 11.00 17.91
N PRO A 331 6.68 11.92 18.88
CA PRO A 331 7.98 12.55 19.19
C PRO A 331 9.13 11.57 19.47
N ASN A 332 8.81 10.34 19.92
CA ASN A 332 9.76 9.28 20.24
C ASN A 332 10.08 8.34 19.06
N HIS A 333 9.60 8.61 17.83
CA HIS A 333 9.89 7.77 16.67
C HIS A 333 11.41 7.74 16.35
N LYS A 334 11.91 6.60 15.87
CA LYS A 334 13.32 6.48 15.43
C LYS A 334 13.62 7.41 14.25
N PRO A 335 14.87 7.91 14.09
CA PRO A 335 15.21 8.83 13.01
C PRO A 335 14.92 8.27 11.61
N TYR A 336 14.68 9.15 10.64
CA TYR A 336 14.23 8.79 9.29
C TYR A 336 15.34 8.26 8.39
N VAL A 337 14.96 7.29 7.55
CA VAL A 337 15.62 7.02 6.26
C VAL A 337 14.65 7.47 5.16
N VAL A 338 15.12 8.28 4.20
CA VAL A 338 14.27 8.80 3.11
C VAL A 338 14.82 8.34 1.76
N VAL A 339 13.96 7.72 0.94
CA VAL A 339 14.30 7.18 -0.38
C VAL A 339 13.55 7.96 -1.44
N GLY A 340 14.29 8.65 -2.32
CA GLY A 340 13.73 9.46 -3.40
C GLY A 340 14.03 8.88 -4.77
N HIS A 341 12.99 8.62 -5.57
CA HIS A 341 13.14 8.19 -6.96
C HIS A 341 12.91 9.35 -7.93
N SER A 342 13.81 9.52 -8.91
CA SER A 342 13.75 10.55 -9.94
C SER A 342 13.52 11.93 -9.29
N MET A 343 12.51 12.68 -9.72
CA MET A 343 12.13 13.96 -9.11
C MET A 343 11.86 13.90 -7.60
N GLY A 344 11.40 12.76 -7.06
CA GLY A 344 11.22 12.58 -5.61
C GLY A 344 12.54 12.63 -4.82
N GLY A 345 13.66 12.37 -5.50
CA GLY A 345 15.00 12.63 -4.95
C GLY A 345 15.33 14.11 -4.80
N MET A 346 14.78 14.99 -5.64
CA MET A 346 14.93 16.45 -5.45
C MET A 346 14.22 16.88 -4.16
N LEU A 347 12.96 16.43 -3.97
CA LEU A 347 12.21 16.69 -2.74
C LEU A 347 12.94 16.14 -1.50
N THR A 348 13.60 14.98 -1.63
CA THR A 348 14.38 14.34 -0.57
C THR A 348 15.66 15.11 -0.25
N HIS A 349 16.39 15.56 -1.27
CA HIS A 349 17.58 16.41 -1.17
C HIS A 349 17.26 17.72 -0.43
N ASP A 350 16.15 18.36 -0.81
CA ASP A 350 15.67 19.59 -0.16
C ASP A 350 15.33 19.40 1.33
N GLN A 351 15.16 18.16 1.84
CA GLN A 351 14.97 17.93 3.28
C GLN A 351 16.29 17.95 4.07
N VAL A 352 17.44 17.80 3.42
CA VAL A 352 18.74 17.56 4.07
C VAL A 352 19.82 18.60 3.76
N ILE A 353 19.41 19.71 3.14
CA ILE A 353 20.21 20.92 2.95
C ILE A 353 19.59 22.10 3.72
N THR A 354 20.36 23.16 3.92
CA THR A 354 19.86 24.45 4.44
C THR A 354 19.97 25.50 3.35
N LEU A 355 18.88 26.20 3.06
CA LEU A 355 18.83 27.31 2.12
C LEU A 355 18.47 28.63 2.83
N THR A 356 19.19 29.70 2.48
CA THR A 356 18.99 31.05 3.02
C THR A 356 18.79 32.06 1.91
N GLN A 357 18.13 33.18 2.21
CA GLN A 357 17.94 34.30 1.26
C GLN A 357 19.26 34.75 0.62
N ALA A 358 20.33 34.89 1.41
CA ALA A 358 21.66 35.27 0.91
C ALA A 358 22.24 34.31 -0.15
N MET A 359 21.88 33.02 -0.13
CA MET A 359 22.30 32.07 -1.18
C MET A 359 21.58 32.30 -2.51
N TRP A 360 20.31 32.68 -2.46
CA TRP A 360 19.53 33.07 -3.64
C TRP A 360 20.02 34.41 -4.21
N GLU A 361 20.23 35.40 -3.36
CA GLU A 361 20.77 36.72 -3.74
C GLU A 361 22.17 36.59 -4.37
N LYS A 362 23.06 35.77 -3.80
CA LYS A 362 24.39 35.50 -4.37
C LYS A 362 24.33 34.92 -5.79
N GLN A 363 23.32 34.11 -6.11
CA GLN A 363 23.24 33.40 -7.38
C GLN A 363 22.39 34.11 -8.44
N MET A 364 21.38 34.88 -8.02
CA MET A 364 20.37 35.50 -8.90
C MET A 364 20.35 37.03 -8.81
N GLY A 365 21.18 37.61 -7.95
CA GLY A 365 21.35 39.05 -7.77
C GLY A 365 20.04 39.76 -7.43
N GLU A 366 19.87 40.93 -8.04
CA GLU A 366 18.73 41.83 -7.83
C GLU A 366 17.36 41.16 -8.03
N THR A 367 17.27 40.14 -8.90
CA THR A 367 15.99 39.43 -9.13
C THR A 367 15.54 38.70 -7.87
N ALA A 368 16.45 38.03 -7.15
CA ALA A 368 16.09 37.39 -5.88
C ALA A 368 15.80 38.44 -4.80
N LYS A 369 16.62 39.50 -4.72
CA LYS A 369 16.44 40.58 -3.75
C LYS A 369 15.05 41.20 -3.83
N VAL A 370 14.62 41.65 -5.01
CA VAL A 370 13.30 42.24 -5.24
C VAL A 370 12.17 41.27 -4.87
N ILE A 371 12.30 39.98 -5.24
CA ILE A 371 11.32 38.95 -4.86
C ILE A 371 11.23 38.79 -3.34
N PHE A 372 12.35 38.76 -2.61
CA PHE A 372 12.32 38.62 -1.14
C PHE A 372 11.81 39.89 -0.45
N ASP A 373 12.22 41.07 -0.90
CA ASP A 373 11.80 42.36 -0.31
C ASP A 373 10.29 42.61 -0.47
N GLN A 374 9.65 42.04 -1.49
CA GLN A 374 8.19 42.10 -1.71
C GLN A 374 7.39 41.04 -0.93
N GLN A 375 8.03 40.04 -0.32
CA GLN A 375 7.34 38.87 0.25
C GLN A 375 7.30 38.90 1.78
N PRO A 376 6.12 38.69 2.41
CA PRO A 376 6.04 38.46 3.86
C PRO A 376 6.94 37.31 4.31
N LYS A 377 7.52 37.41 5.52
CA LYS A 377 8.47 36.41 6.04
C LYS A 377 7.88 35.00 6.17
N ASP A 378 6.56 34.89 6.30
CA ASP A 378 5.80 33.65 6.37
C ASP A 378 5.11 33.26 5.04
N SER A 379 5.38 33.99 3.95
CA SER A 379 4.78 33.71 2.65
C SER A 379 5.16 32.32 2.14
N LEU A 380 4.33 31.80 1.22
CA LEU A 380 4.57 30.49 0.62
C LEU A 380 5.91 30.44 -0.13
N ILE A 381 6.32 31.54 -0.77
CA ILE A 381 7.59 31.63 -1.48
C ILE A 381 8.74 31.53 -0.48
N VAL A 382 8.77 32.39 0.54
CA VAL A 382 9.85 32.42 1.54
C VAL A 382 9.99 31.07 2.24
N ARG A 383 8.87 30.43 2.62
CA ARG A 383 8.88 29.10 3.26
C ARG A 383 9.29 27.96 2.33
N ALA A 384 9.11 28.10 1.02
CA ALA A 384 9.51 27.10 0.04
C ALA A 384 10.98 27.27 -0.39
N THR A 385 11.54 28.48 -0.34
CA THR A 385 12.92 28.78 -0.78
C THR A 385 13.92 28.92 0.37
N THR A 386 13.47 29.23 1.60
CA THR A 386 14.34 29.36 2.78
C THR A 386 13.89 28.39 3.88
N PHE A 387 14.81 27.53 4.31
CA PHE A 387 14.55 26.44 5.23
C PHE A 387 15.85 25.83 5.76
N ARG A 388 15.75 25.09 6.87
CA ARG A 388 16.86 24.29 7.42
C ARG A 388 16.69 22.82 7.08
N ALA A 389 17.80 22.09 7.07
CA ALA A 389 17.81 20.64 6.99
C ALA A 389 17.05 20.02 8.18
N ASN A 390 16.34 18.92 7.97
CA ASN A 390 15.63 18.21 9.02
C ASN A 390 16.63 17.35 9.83
N PRO A 391 16.89 17.67 11.12
CA PRO A 391 17.87 16.96 11.93
C PRO A 391 17.48 15.52 12.28
N ARG A 392 16.20 15.14 12.11
CA ARG A 392 15.72 13.76 12.32
C ARG A 392 15.96 12.85 11.12
N ILE A 393 16.35 13.35 9.95
CA ILE A 393 16.81 12.50 8.85
C ILE A 393 18.26 12.09 9.12
N LYS A 394 18.56 10.79 8.99
CA LYS A 394 19.89 10.21 9.23
C LYS A 394 20.41 9.34 8.08
N ARG A 395 19.59 9.12 7.05
CA ARG A 395 20.04 8.56 5.77
C ARG A 395 19.15 9.04 4.62
N VAL A 396 19.76 9.42 3.50
CA VAL A 396 19.06 9.58 2.21
C VAL A 396 19.52 8.54 1.19
N VAL A 397 18.61 8.12 0.31
CA VAL A 397 18.92 7.24 -0.82
C VAL A 397 18.31 7.82 -2.08
N PHE A 398 19.17 8.18 -3.04
CA PHE A 398 18.77 8.75 -4.33
C PHE A 398 18.77 7.67 -5.41
N ILE A 399 17.66 7.51 -6.12
CA ILE A 399 17.51 6.56 -7.22
C ILE A 399 17.21 7.36 -8.49
N CYS A 400 18.15 7.38 -9.44
CA CYS A 400 18.02 8.08 -10.74
C CYS A 400 17.64 9.57 -10.60
N THR A 401 18.13 10.26 -9.57
CA THR A 401 17.73 11.63 -9.22
C THR A 401 18.43 12.67 -10.09
N PRO A 402 17.67 13.55 -10.80
CA PRO A 402 18.24 14.53 -11.71
C PRO A 402 18.69 15.81 -10.97
N HIS A 403 19.69 15.71 -10.09
CA HIS A 403 20.19 16.85 -9.29
C HIS A 403 20.58 18.06 -10.16
N ARG A 404 21.11 17.83 -11.36
CA ARG A 404 21.51 18.87 -12.34
C ARG A 404 20.43 19.14 -13.42
N GLY A 405 19.19 18.69 -13.19
CA GLY A 405 18.13 18.70 -14.19
C GLY A 405 18.24 17.54 -15.19
N SER A 406 17.42 17.56 -16.24
CA SER A 406 17.40 16.54 -17.30
C SER A 406 16.94 17.13 -18.65
N ASP A 407 17.70 16.87 -19.71
CA ASP A 407 17.36 17.31 -21.08
C ASP A 407 16.07 16.65 -21.62
N MET A 408 15.65 15.52 -21.04
CA MET A 408 14.36 14.90 -21.33
C MET A 408 13.19 15.83 -20.98
N ALA A 409 13.35 16.74 -20.00
CA ALA A 409 12.37 17.79 -19.69
C ALA A 409 12.35 18.94 -20.73
N SER A 410 13.35 19.01 -21.60
CA SER A 410 13.45 19.97 -22.72
C SER A 410 12.86 19.42 -24.03
N GLY A 411 12.68 18.10 -24.16
CA GLY A 411 12.20 17.42 -25.37
C GLY A 411 10.68 17.50 -25.63
N GLY A 412 10.24 16.95 -26.76
CA GLY A 412 8.84 16.99 -27.22
C GLY A 412 7.84 16.33 -26.26
N LEU A 413 8.20 15.21 -25.63
CA LEU A 413 7.40 14.56 -24.60
C LEU A 413 7.24 15.44 -23.34
N GLY A 414 8.26 16.23 -22.98
CA GLY A 414 8.18 17.24 -21.92
C GLY A 414 7.18 18.34 -22.24
N LYS A 415 7.11 18.80 -23.51
CA LYS A 415 6.12 19.80 -23.95
C LYS A 415 4.68 19.29 -23.85
N PHE A 416 4.42 18.02 -24.18
CA PHE A 416 3.10 17.39 -24.04
C PHE A 416 2.70 17.23 -22.57
N ALA A 417 3.62 16.80 -21.71
CA ALA A 417 3.38 16.72 -20.28
C ALA A 417 3.05 18.07 -19.63
N ILE A 418 3.68 19.16 -20.10
CA ILE A 418 3.47 20.52 -19.57
C ILE A 418 2.03 21.03 -19.76
N SER A 419 1.31 20.63 -20.82
CA SER A 419 -0.05 21.14 -21.06
C SER A 419 -1.15 20.46 -20.24
N LEU A 420 -0.84 19.32 -19.61
CA LEU A 420 -1.78 18.55 -18.78
C LEU A 420 -1.71 18.93 -17.29
N ILE A 421 -0.74 19.76 -16.88
CA ILE A 421 -0.52 20.17 -15.49
C ILE A 421 -1.28 21.47 -15.20
N ASN A 422 -2.42 21.37 -14.53
CA ASN A 422 -3.07 22.51 -13.89
C ASN A 422 -2.68 22.58 -12.40
N LEU A 423 -2.16 23.73 -11.96
CA LEU A 423 -1.98 24.02 -10.54
C LEU A 423 -3.34 24.34 -9.91
N PRO A 424 -3.58 24.00 -8.63
CA PRO A 424 -4.86 24.26 -7.97
C PRO A 424 -5.07 25.77 -7.83
N GLY A 425 -6.32 26.22 -7.83
CA GLY A 425 -6.67 27.66 -7.87
C GLY A 425 -5.95 28.49 -6.81
N GLN A 426 -5.86 27.99 -5.57
CA GLN A 426 -5.15 28.66 -4.47
C GLN A 426 -3.64 28.81 -4.73
N LEU A 427 -2.96 27.76 -5.22
CA LEU A 427 -1.53 27.86 -5.55
C LEU A 427 -1.31 28.76 -6.77
N THR A 428 -2.22 28.73 -7.75
CA THR A 428 -2.19 29.61 -8.91
C THR A 428 -2.36 31.07 -8.53
N ALA A 429 -3.25 31.39 -7.57
CA ALA A 429 -3.42 32.75 -7.05
C ALA A 429 -2.14 33.22 -6.35
N VAL A 430 -1.67 32.49 -5.33
CA VAL A 430 -0.45 32.84 -4.59
C VAL A 430 0.77 33.03 -5.52
N MET A 431 0.92 32.19 -6.55
CA MET A 431 2.01 32.32 -7.52
C MET A 431 1.84 33.48 -8.52
N LYS A 432 0.63 33.98 -8.75
CA LYS A 432 0.38 35.20 -9.55
C LYS A 432 0.53 36.47 -8.73
N ASP A 433 0.13 36.43 -7.46
CA ASP A 433 0.26 37.54 -6.53
C ASP A 433 1.73 37.77 -6.13
N ALA A 434 2.53 36.69 -6.09
CA ALA A 434 3.93 36.74 -5.69
C ALA A 434 4.95 37.02 -6.83
N PHE A 435 4.53 37.00 -8.09
CA PHE A 435 5.43 37.27 -9.23
C PHE A 435 4.76 38.09 -10.32
N THR A 436 5.36 39.23 -10.65
CA THR A 436 4.98 40.00 -11.84
C THR A 436 5.26 39.19 -13.13
N SER A 437 4.59 39.57 -14.22
CA SER A 437 4.89 39.00 -15.55
C SER A 437 6.37 39.15 -15.96
N THR A 438 7.05 40.20 -15.49
CA THR A 438 8.46 40.47 -15.78
C THR A 438 9.37 39.54 -15.01
N GLU A 439 9.10 39.31 -13.72
CA GLU A 439 9.84 38.33 -12.91
C GLU A 439 9.62 36.90 -13.41
N LEU A 440 8.38 36.52 -13.77
CA LEU A 440 8.12 35.21 -14.37
C LEU A 440 8.93 34.98 -15.66
N VAL A 441 9.08 36.01 -16.50
CA VAL A 441 9.91 35.93 -17.72
C VAL A 441 11.39 35.82 -17.37
N LYS A 442 11.91 36.61 -16.43
CA LYS A 442 13.31 36.51 -15.95
C LYS A 442 13.61 35.14 -15.33
N LEU A 443 12.68 34.61 -14.53
CA LEU A 443 12.83 33.32 -13.83
C LEU A 443 12.69 32.14 -14.78
N THR A 444 11.64 32.12 -15.62
CA THR A 444 11.21 30.91 -16.34
C THR A 444 11.49 30.93 -17.85
N GLY A 445 11.84 32.10 -18.40
CA GLY A 445 11.85 32.35 -19.85
C GLY A 445 10.46 32.54 -20.46
N SER A 446 9.40 32.68 -19.66
CA SER A 446 8.02 32.79 -20.13
C SER A 446 7.09 33.48 -19.12
N LYS A 447 5.86 33.85 -19.55
CA LYS A 447 4.80 34.29 -18.61
C LYS A 447 4.06 33.14 -17.92
N ARG A 448 4.46 31.87 -18.12
CA ARG A 448 3.81 30.71 -17.51
C ARG A 448 4.37 30.50 -16.10
N LEU A 449 3.49 30.11 -15.17
CA LEU A 449 3.92 29.72 -13.83
C LEU A 449 4.84 28.48 -13.90
N PRO A 450 5.92 28.44 -13.10
CA PRO A 450 6.80 27.28 -13.06
C PRO A 450 6.05 26.07 -12.52
N ASN A 451 6.23 24.92 -13.17
CA ASN A 451 5.74 23.61 -12.74
C ASN A 451 6.93 22.66 -12.53
N SER A 452 6.69 21.41 -12.13
CA SER A 452 7.75 20.41 -11.94
C SER A 452 8.63 20.19 -13.17
N VAL A 453 8.03 20.06 -14.36
CA VAL A 453 8.76 19.79 -15.61
C VAL A 453 9.67 20.96 -15.97
N TRP A 454 9.21 22.20 -15.78
CA TRP A 454 10.06 23.38 -15.87
C TRP A 454 11.19 23.34 -14.82
N GLY A 455 10.86 22.97 -13.57
CA GLY A 455 11.82 22.87 -12.48
C GLY A 455 12.93 21.84 -12.69
N LEU A 456 12.69 20.83 -13.55
CA LEU A 456 13.67 19.82 -13.95
C LEU A 456 14.57 20.22 -15.13
N LYS A 457 14.39 21.39 -15.73
CA LYS A 457 15.28 21.85 -16.82
C LYS A 457 16.67 22.16 -16.27
N PRO A 458 17.77 21.73 -16.94
CA PRO A 458 19.13 22.09 -16.53
C PRO A 458 19.39 23.60 -16.42
N SER A 459 18.64 24.42 -17.19
CA SER A 459 18.71 25.88 -17.16
C SER A 459 17.91 26.55 -16.02
N ASN A 460 17.31 25.79 -15.11
CA ASN A 460 16.58 26.35 -13.96
C ASN A 460 17.55 27.04 -12.98
N PRO A 461 17.42 28.37 -12.73
CA PRO A 461 18.34 29.12 -11.87
C PRO A 461 18.33 28.68 -10.40
N ALA A 462 17.34 27.89 -9.96
CA ALA A 462 17.32 27.31 -8.61
C ALA A 462 18.34 26.17 -8.43
N LEU A 463 18.68 25.42 -9.48
CA LEU A 463 19.53 24.23 -9.37
C LEU A 463 20.94 24.56 -8.85
N PRO A 464 21.63 25.63 -9.30
CA PRO A 464 22.90 26.05 -8.70
C PRO A 464 22.79 26.41 -7.21
N VAL A 465 21.70 27.09 -6.79
CA VAL A 465 21.50 27.45 -5.36
C VAL A 465 21.36 26.20 -4.50
N ILE A 466 20.53 25.25 -4.96
CA ILE A 466 20.24 23.98 -4.27
C ILE A 466 21.48 23.09 -4.22
N ASN A 467 22.19 22.91 -5.34
CA ASN A 467 23.33 22.00 -5.44
C ASN A 467 24.62 22.54 -4.79
N ASN A 468 24.73 23.85 -4.58
CA ASN A 468 25.84 24.45 -3.81
C ASN A 468 25.62 24.36 -2.29
N ALA A 469 24.43 23.94 -1.83
CA ALA A 469 24.15 23.74 -0.41
C ALA A 469 24.68 22.37 0.06
N PRO A 470 25.45 22.31 1.17
CA PRO A 470 25.98 21.04 1.66
C PRO A 470 24.87 20.15 2.23
N ILE A 471 24.94 18.85 1.92
CA ILE A 471 24.10 17.80 2.52
C ILE A 471 24.57 17.56 3.96
N SER A 472 23.64 17.55 4.92
CA SER A 472 23.94 17.55 6.36
C SER A 472 23.88 16.16 7.04
N VAL A 473 23.88 15.08 6.26
CA VAL A 473 23.56 13.71 6.69
C VAL A 473 24.36 12.68 5.88
N PRO A 474 24.39 11.40 6.34
CA PRO A 474 24.46 10.26 5.43
C PRO A 474 23.27 10.17 4.46
#